data_AF-A0A2N0LCV4-F1
#
_entry.id   AF-A0A2N0LCV4-F1
#
_cell.length_a   1.000
_cell.length_b   1.000
_cell.length_c   1.000
_cell.angle_alpha   90.00
_cell.angle_beta   90.00
_cell.angle_gamma   90.00
#
_symmetry.space_group_name_H-M   'P 1'
#
loop_
_entity.id
_entity.type
_entity.pdbx_description
1 polymer ?
#
loop_
_entity_poly.entity_id
_entity_poly.type
_entity_poly.pdbx_seq_one_letter_code
_entity_poly.pdbx_strand_id
1 'polypeptide(L)'
;MPLQDRFSDDLKEAMRQRDEIRRSTLRMLLSAIHNEEIDQGKPLNDEKITTIIARQIRQHLESIEAFRQGNRSDLAEREEAELAILRSYLPKQLSSEEILLIAERAIQETGAEGPGDLGKVMGRIMPQVRGKTEGSAVREVITKLLTK
;
A
#
# COMPACT_ATOMS: atom_id res chain seq x y z
N MET A 1 -12.70 -6.19 -13.01
CA MET A 1 -13.39 -6.66 -11.79
C MET A 1 -12.90 -5.81 -10.62
N PRO A 2 -13.78 -5.24 -9.79
CA PRO A 2 -13.42 -4.53 -8.56
C PRO A 2 -12.46 -5.35 -7.69
N LEU A 3 -11.60 -4.69 -6.90
CA LEU A 3 -10.62 -5.40 -6.06
C LEU A 3 -11.30 -6.33 -5.03
N GLN A 4 -12.40 -5.87 -4.43
CA GLN A 4 -13.14 -6.62 -3.42
C GLN A 4 -13.76 -7.92 -3.97
N ASP A 5 -14.24 -7.88 -5.21
CA ASP A 5 -14.76 -9.07 -5.92
C ASP A 5 -13.62 -10.05 -6.19
N ARG A 6 -12.45 -9.54 -6.62
CA ARG A 6 -11.24 -10.35 -6.82
C ARG A 6 -10.83 -11.08 -5.55
N PHE A 7 -10.80 -10.40 -4.40
CA PHE A 7 -10.44 -11.03 -3.13
C PHE A 7 -11.45 -12.10 -2.71
N SER A 8 -12.73 -11.87 -2.97
CA SER A 8 -13.79 -12.82 -2.65
C SER A 8 -13.67 -14.10 -3.49
N ASP A 9 -13.32 -13.98 -4.77
CA ASP A 9 -13.11 -15.14 -5.64
C ASP A 9 -11.80 -15.87 -5.35
N ASP A 10 -10.71 -15.13 -5.11
CA ASP A 10 -9.43 -15.72 -4.71
C ASP A 10 -9.52 -16.41 -3.34
N LEU A 11 -10.39 -15.94 -2.43
CA LEU A 11 -10.67 -16.62 -1.16
C LEU A 11 -11.39 -17.95 -1.37
N LYS A 12 -12.39 -18.00 -2.26
CA LYS A 12 -13.07 -19.25 -2.61
C LYS A 12 -12.06 -20.24 -3.18
N GLU A 13 -11.16 -19.77 -4.03
CA GLU A 13 -10.14 -20.63 -4.63
C GLU A 13 -9.13 -21.14 -3.60
N ALA A 14 -8.65 -20.27 -2.70
CA ALA A 14 -7.79 -20.69 -1.59
C ALA A 14 -8.47 -21.76 -0.70
N MET A 15 -9.79 -21.65 -0.49
CA MET A 15 -10.54 -22.67 0.24
C MET A 15 -10.61 -24.02 -0.50
N ARG A 16 -10.77 -24.01 -1.84
CA ARG A 16 -10.77 -25.23 -2.66
C ARG A 16 -9.40 -25.91 -2.66
N GLN A 17 -8.34 -25.11 -2.81
CA GLN A 17 -6.96 -25.58 -2.85
C GLN A 17 -6.40 -25.95 -1.47
N ARG A 18 -7.13 -25.64 -0.40
CA ARG A 18 -6.67 -25.77 0.99
C ARG A 18 -5.39 -24.97 1.26
N ASP A 19 -5.23 -23.83 0.57
CA ASP A 19 -4.15 -22.88 0.80
C ASP A 19 -4.46 -22.07 2.06
N GLU A 20 -3.91 -22.53 3.19
CA GLU A 20 -4.25 -21.97 4.50
C GLU A 20 -3.79 -20.53 4.67
N ILE A 21 -2.60 -20.20 4.18
CA ILE A 21 -1.98 -18.87 4.31
C ILE A 21 -2.78 -17.88 3.48
N ARG A 22 -3.03 -18.18 2.20
CA ARG A 22 -3.83 -17.30 1.34
C ARG A 22 -5.25 -17.11 1.86
N ARG A 23 -5.85 -18.17 2.37
CA ARG A 23 -7.18 -18.12 3.00
C ARG A 23 -7.20 -17.21 4.22
N SER A 24 -6.22 -17.31 5.13
CA SER A 24 -6.19 -16.46 6.33
C SER A 24 -5.93 -15.00 5.97
N THR A 25 -4.95 -14.72 5.11
CA THR A 25 -4.63 -13.36 4.67
C THR A 25 -5.82 -12.68 4.00
N LEU A 26 -6.50 -13.38 3.07
CA LEU A 26 -7.67 -12.81 2.38
C LEU A 26 -8.86 -12.58 3.30
N ARG A 27 -9.10 -13.46 4.29
CA ARG A 27 -10.14 -13.22 5.30
C ARG A 27 -9.84 -11.98 6.14
N MET A 28 -8.59 -11.82 6.60
CA MET A 28 -8.20 -10.64 7.37
C MET A 28 -8.31 -9.35 6.54
N LEU A 29 -7.91 -9.39 5.27
CA LEU A 29 -8.06 -8.25 4.36
C LEU A 29 -9.54 -7.87 4.16
N LEU A 30 -10.40 -8.85 3.84
CA LEU A 30 -11.83 -8.61 3.65
C LEU A 30 -12.50 -8.09 4.92
N SER A 31 -12.15 -8.60 6.09
CA SER A 31 -12.64 -8.07 7.37
C SER A 31 -12.20 -6.63 7.60
N ALA A 32 -10.95 -6.28 7.29
CA ALA A 32 -10.46 -4.91 7.43
C ALA A 32 -11.17 -3.93 6.47
N ILE A 33 -11.47 -4.37 5.25
CA ILE A 33 -12.28 -3.62 4.28
C ILE A 33 -13.69 -3.42 4.84
N HIS A 34 -14.33 -4.49 5.30
CA HIS A 34 -15.69 -4.42 5.83
C HIS A 34 -15.81 -3.51 7.06
N ASN A 35 -14.85 -3.56 7.99
CA ASN A 35 -14.83 -2.68 9.15
C ASN A 35 -14.74 -1.21 8.72
N GLU A 36 -13.89 -0.89 7.74
CA GLU A 36 -13.76 0.48 7.22
C GLU A 36 -15.02 0.94 6.46
N GLU A 37 -15.72 0.03 5.77
CA GLU A 37 -17.04 0.32 5.17
C GLU A 37 -18.10 0.66 6.23
N ILE A 38 -18.10 -0.07 7.34
CA ILE A 38 -18.97 0.21 8.50
C ILE A 38 -18.64 1.59 9.08
N ASP A 39 -17.36 1.86 9.31
CA ASP A 39 -16.90 3.13 9.89
C ASP A 39 -17.24 4.33 9.00
N GLN A 40 -17.16 4.17 7.67
CA GLN A 40 -17.52 5.22 6.70
C GLN A 40 -19.01 5.26 6.34
N GLY A 41 -19.78 4.25 6.74
CA GLY A 41 -21.20 4.08 6.39
C GLY A 41 -21.46 3.92 4.89
N LYS A 42 -20.48 3.47 4.11
CA LYS A 42 -20.59 3.31 2.65
C LYS A 42 -19.55 2.33 2.09
N PRO A 43 -19.81 1.72 0.92
CA PRO A 43 -18.83 0.89 0.22
C PRO A 43 -17.54 1.66 -0.11
N LEU A 44 -16.41 0.95 -0.06
CA LEU A 44 -15.12 1.52 -0.44
C LEU A 44 -14.90 1.43 -1.95
N ASN A 45 -14.15 2.40 -2.48
CA ASN A 45 -13.60 2.31 -3.82
C ASN A 45 -12.22 1.65 -3.80
N ASP A 46 -11.72 1.25 -4.98
CA ASP A 46 -10.42 0.59 -5.12
C ASP A 46 -9.25 1.44 -4.59
N GLU A 47 -9.35 2.77 -4.58
CA GLU A 47 -8.35 3.66 -3.99
C GLU A 47 -8.23 3.44 -2.48
N LYS A 48 -9.37 3.46 -1.78
CA LYS A 48 -9.43 3.24 -0.33
C LYS A 48 -9.00 1.83 0.04
N ILE A 49 -9.42 0.83 -0.74
CA ILE A 49 -8.96 -0.56 -0.59
C ILE A 49 -7.43 -0.63 -0.72
N THR A 50 -6.85 0.04 -1.71
CA THR A 50 -5.38 0.10 -1.89
C THR A 50 -4.68 0.69 -0.67
N THR A 51 -5.25 1.72 -0.04
CA THR A 51 -4.74 2.28 1.23
C THR A 51 -4.79 1.27 2.37
N ILE A 52 -5.85 0.46 2.48
CA ILE A 52 -5.95 -0.59 3.50
C ILE A 52 -4.87 -1.65 3.30
N ILE A 53 -4.64 -2.08 2.06
CA ILE A 53 -3.59 -3.07 1.74
C ILE A 53 -2.21 -2.49 2.09
N ALA A 54 -1.94 -1.22 1.76
CA ALA A 54 -0.68 -0.56 2.10
C ALA A 54 -0.46 -0.49 3.63
N ARG A 55 -1.52 -0.22 4.41
CA ARG A 55 -1.49 -0.27 5.87
C ARG A 55 -1.15 -1.67 6.39
N GLN A 56 -1.80 -2.71 5.87
CA GLN A 56 -1.50 -4.10 6.28
C GLN A 56 -0.07 -4.51 5.90
N ILE A 57 0.41 -4.14 4.71
CA ILE A 57 1.80 -4.37 4.30
C ILE A 57 2.80 -3.78 5.31
N ARG A 58 2.54 -2.56 5.80
CA ARG A 58 3.39 -1.96 6.84
C ARG A 58 3.36 -2.75 8.14
N GLN A 59 2.17 -3.17 8.59
CA GLN A 59 2.02 -3.99 9.79
C GLN A 59 2.80 -5.31 9.67
N HIS A 60 2.72 -5.99 8.52
CA HIS A 60 3.52 -7.21 8.28
C HIS A 60 5.03 -6.93 8.32
N LEU A 61 5.50 -5.84 7.70
CA LEU A 61 6.93 -5.46 7.76
C LEU A 61 7.40 -5.19 9.20
N GLU A 62 6.59 -4.50 10.00
CA GLU A 62 6.86 -4.25 11.42
C GLU A 62 6.90 -5.57 12.22
N SER A 63 5.93 -6.46 11.98
CA SER A 63 5.88 -7.80 12.60
C SER A 63 7.08 -8.67 12.23
N ILE A 64 7.48 -8.69 10.95
CA ILE A 64 8.66 -9.44 10.47
C ILE A 64 9.92 -9.01 11.23
N GLU A 65 10.13 -7.69 11.33
CA GLU A 65 11.29 -7.14 12.03
C GLU A 65 11.25 -7.50 13.52
N ALA A 66 10.10 -7.34 14.18
CA ALA A 66 9.93 -7.69 15.59
C ALA A 66 10.16 -9.20 15.85
N PHE A 67 9.64 -10.09 15.01
CA PHE A 67 9.84 -11.54 15.15
C PHE A 67 11.28 -11.95 14.90
N ARG A 68 11.98 -11.32 13.93
CA ARG A 68 13.40 -11.54 13.70
C ARG A 68 14.24 -11.14 14.91
N GLN A 69 13.99 -9.95 15.47
CA GLN A 69 14.65 -9.50 16.69
C GLN A 69 14.39 -10.44 17.88
N GLY A 70 13.20 -11.03 17.93
CA GLY A 70 12.81 -12.03 18.92
C GLY A 70 13.31 -13.46 18.66
N ASN A 71 14.12 -13.72 17.63
CA ASN A 71 14.54 -15.07 17.20
C ASN A 71 13.36 -16.03 16.92
N ARG A 72 12.24 -15.50 16.42
CA ARG A 72 11.04 -16.25 16.03
C ARG A 72 10.93 -16.37 14.51
N SER A 73 11.90 -17.04 13.89
CA SER A 73 11.97 -17.19 12.43
C SER A 73 10.74 -17.85 11.83
N ASP A 74 10.10 -18.77 12.56
CA ASP A 74 8.84 -19.41 12.19
C ASP A 74 7.71 -18.39 11.95
N LEU A 75 7.62 -17.38 12.81
CA LEU A 75 6.62 -16.34 12.69
C LEU A 75 7.00 -15.32 11.62
N ALA A 76 8.29 -14.98 11.50
CA ALA A 76 8.77 -14.09 10.45
C ALA A 76 8.50 -14.66 9.04
N GLU A 77 8.79 -15.94 8.81
CA GLU A 77 8.53 -16.62 7.52
C GLU A 77 7.04 -16.63 7.19
N ARG A 78 6.18 -16.82 8.20
CA ARG A 78 4.73 -16.72 8.01
C ARG A 78 4.31 -15.32 7.57
N GLU A 79 4.76 -14.29 8.28
CA GLU A 79 4.46 -12.89 7.94
C GLU A 79 4.97 -12.54 6.53
N GLU A 80 6.12 -13.06 6.10
CA GLU A 80 6.64 -12.88 4.74
C GLU A 80 5.75 -13.52 3.67
N ALA A 81 5.22 -14.71 3.95
CA ALA A 81 4.28 -15.37 3.04
C ALA A 81 2.97 -14.57 2.90
N GLU A 82 2.42 -14.09 4.02
CA GLU A 82 1.22 -13.24 4.04
C GLU A 82 1.46 -11.90 3.31
N LEU A 83 2.62 -11.28 3.56
CA LEU A 83 3.07 -10.06 2.87
C LEU A 83 3.16 -10.24 1.35
N ALA A 84 3.70 -11.37 0.88
CA ALA A 84 3.81 -11.67 -0.54
C ALA A 84 2.42 -11.76 -1.22
N ILE A 85 1.44 -12.35 -0.54
CA ILE A 85 0.05 -12.42 -1.01
C ILE A 85 -0.53 -11.00 -1.14
N LEU A 86 -0.40 -10.14 -0.13
CA LEU A 86 -0.90 -8.76 -0.19
C LEU A 86 -0.23 -7.95 -1.31
N ARG A 87 1.09 -8.08 -1.46
CA ARG A 87 1.85 -7.41 -2.53
C ARG A 87 1.38 -7.82 -3.92
N SER A 88 0.89 -9.05 -4.11
CA SER A 88 0.38 -9.52 -5.41
C SER A 88 -0.88 -8.78 -5.90
N TYR A 89 -1.56 -8.07 -5.00
CA TYR A 89 -2.73 -7.25 -5.33
C TYR A 89 -2.41 -5.79 -5.61
N LEU A 90 -1.17 -5.36 -5.36
CA LEU A 90 -0.73 -4.01 -5.66
C LEU A 90 0.14 -3.98 -6.92
N PRO A 91 0.12 -2.86 -7.67
CA PRO A 91 1.20 -2.55 -8.60
C PRO A 91 2.56 -2.60 -7.90
N LYS A 92 3.62 -2.78 -8.69
CA LYS A 92 5.01 -2.66 -8.20
C LYS A 92 5.15 -1.39 -7.38
N GLN A 93 5.47 -1.56 -6.09
CA GLN A 93 5.67 -0.45 -5.18
C GLN A 93 6.96 0.28 -5.54
N LEU A 94 6.94 1.61 -5.44
CA LEU A 94 8.10 2.45 -5.68
C LEU A 94 9.02 2.42 -4.46
N SER A 95 10.33 2.36 -4.69
CA SER A 95 11.33 2.60 -3.64
C SER A 95 11.37 4.08 -3.26
N SER A 96 11.93 4.40 -2.10
CA SER A 96 12.15 5.79 -1.67
C SER A 96 12.97 6.59 -2.69
N GLU A 97 13.95 5.94 -3.34
CA GLU A 97 14.77 6.53 -4.40
C GLU A 97 13.96 6.79 -5.67
N GLU A 98 13.12 5.84 -6.09
CA GLU A 98 12.22 6.01 -7.24
C GLU A 98 11.23 7.15 -6.99
N ILE A 99 10.67 7.26 -5.77
CA ILE A 99 9.76 8.37 -5.40
C ILE A 99 10.50 9.71 -5.49
N LEU A 100 11.73 9.78 -4.98
CA LEU A 100 12.55 10.99 -5.01
C LEU A 100 12.84 11.44 -6.44
N LEU A 101 13.27 10.53 -7.31
CA LEU A 101 13.56 10.84 -8.72
C LEU A 101 12.32 11.34 -9.48
N ILE A 102 11.14 10.74 -9.22
CA ILE A 102 9.89 11.18 -9.83
C ILE A 102 9.50 12.57 -9.29
N ALA A 103 9.69 12.82 -7.99
CA ALA A 103 9.40 14.10 -7.36
C ALA A 103 10.28 15.23 -7.90
N GLU A 104 11.59 15.01 -8.05
CA GLU A 104 12.52 15.98 -8.63
C GLU A 104 12.13 16.35 -10.07
N ARG A 105 11.81 15.34 -10.89
CA ARG A 105 11.32 15.58 -12.26
C ARG A 105 10.02 16.37 -12.27
N ALA A 106 9.07 16.04 -11.40
CA ALA A 106 7.80 16.75 -11.32
C ALA A 106 8.00 18.22 -10.90
N ILE A 107 8.93 18.51 -9.98
CA ILE A 107 9.29 19.88 -9.59
C ILE A 107 9.86 20.65 -10.79
N GLN A 108 10.79 20.05 -11.53
CA GLN A 108 11.37 20.65 -12.74
C GLN A 108 10.32 20.93 -13.82
N GLU A 109 9.46 19.95 -14.12
CA GLU A 109 8.40 20.07 -15.13
C GLU A 109 7.36 21.13 -14.77
N THR A 110 7.08 21.28 -13.47
CA THR A 110 6.12 22.28 -12.99
C THR A 110 6.76 23.64 -12.74
N GLY A 111 8.08 23.76 -12.70
CA GLY A 111 8.77 24.99 -12.30
C GLY A 111 8.37 25.43 -10.88
N ALA A 112 8.24 24.47 -9.96
CA ALA A 112 7.92 24.76 -8.56
C ALA A 112 9.16 25.29 -7.84
N GLU A 113 9.03 26.40 -7.13
CA GLU A 113 10.16 27.12 -6.51
C GLU A 113 10.11 27.12 -4.98
N GLY A 114 8.98 26.74 -4.37
CA GLY A 114 8.88 26.68 -2.92
C GLY A 114 7.65 25.95 -2.38
N PRO A 115 7.46 25.97 -1.05
CA PRO A 115 6.42 25.18 -0.39
C PRO A 115 4.98 25.50 -0.85
N GLY A 116 4.76 26.73 -1.34
CA GLY A 116 3.47 27.15 -1.92
C GLY A 116 3.07 26.36 -3.17
N ASP A 117 4.03 25.78 -3.89
CA ASP A 117 3.81 25.02 -5.12
C ASP A 117 3.53 23.53 -4.88
N LEU A 118 3.48 23.08 -3.62
CA LEU A 118 3.23 21.67 -3.28
C LEU A 118 2.00 21.11 -4.00
N GLY A 119 0.91 21.89 -4.07
CA GLY A 119 -0.32 21.48 -4.76
C GLY A 119 -0.12 21.24 -6.26
N LYS A 120 0.71 22.06 -6.91
CA LYS A 120 1.05 21.97 -8.34
C LYS A 120 1.85 20.70 -8.63
N VAL A 121 2.87 20.44 -7.83
CA VAL A 121 3.70 19.22 -7.95
C VAL A 121 2.86 17.97 -7.67
N MET A 122 2.03 17.99 -6.62
CA MET A 122 1.12 16.90 -6.27
C MET A 122 0.16 16.57 -7.43
N GLY A 123 -0.43 17.59 -8.07
CA GLY A 123 -1.30 17.38 -9.24
C GLY A 123 -0.61 16.66 -10.40
N ARG A 124 0.70 16.90 -10.59
CA ARG A 124 1.49 16.30 -11.67
C ARG A 124 1.95 14.87 -11.36
N ILE A 125 2.37 14.61 -10.13
CA ILE A 125 2.97 13.32 -9.74
C ILE A 125 1.94 12.26 -9.38
N MET A 126 0.81 12.64 -8.76
CA MET A 126 -0.16 11.68 -8.21
C MET A 126 -0.65 10.66 -9.25
N PRO A 127 -0.97 11.04 -10.51
CA PRO A 127 -1.34 10.06 -11.54
C PRO A 127 -0.26 9.01 -11.85
N GLN A 128 1.01 9.34 -11.66
CA GLN A 128 2.16 8.46 -12.00
C GLN A 128 2.46 7.44 -10.89
N VAL A 129 2.14 7.82 -9.64
CA VAL A 129 2.51 7.09 -8.41
C VAL A 129 1.31 6.45 -7.71
N ARG A 130 0.08 6.76 -8.15
CA ARG A 130 -1.16 6.21 -7.59
C ARG A 130 -1.13 4.69 -7.58
N GLY A 131 -1.39 4.11 -6.40
CA GLY A 131 -1.37 2.67 -6.17
C GLY A 131 0.02 2.04 -6.06
N LYS A 132 1.10 2.78 -6.35
CA LYS A 132 2.50 2.33 -6.20
C LYS A 132 3.17 2.84 -4.93
N THR A 133 2.56 3.80 -4.24
CA THR A 133 2.98 4.33 -2.94
C THR A 133 1.84 5.13 -2.32
N GLU A 134 1.89 5.37 -1.01
CA GLU A 134 0.95 6.25 -0.32
C GLU A 134 1.20 7.72 -0.71
N GLY A 135 0.12 8.49 -0.86
CA GLY A 135 0.21 9.93 -1.16
C GLY A 135 0.86 10.74 -0.03
N SER A 136 0.79 10.26 1.21
CA SER A 136 1.49 10.83 2.37
C SER A 136 3.01 10.80 2.19
N ALA A 137 3.57 9.65 1.77
CA ALA A 137 5.00 9.49 1.52
C ALA A 137 5.47 10.40 0.37
N VAL A 138 4.69 10.49 -0.70
CA VAL A 138 4.97 11.38 -1.84
C VAL A 138 4.99 12.85 -1.39
N ARG A 139 3.97 13.26 -0.61
CA ARG A 139 3.87 14.61 -0.06
C ARG A 139 5.05 14.96 0.84
N GLU A 140 5.48 14.03 1.69
CA GLU A 140 6.64 14.22 2.58
C GLU A 140 7.92 14.47 1.78
N VAL A 141 8.17 13.67 0.75
CA VAL A 141 9.34 13.83 -0.13
C VAL A 141 9.33 15.18 -0.84
N ILE A 142 8.20 15.58 -1.43
CA ILE A 142 8.09 16.86 -2.14
C ILE A 142 8.27 18.03 -1.17
N THR A 143 7.68 17.95 0.03
CA THR A 143 7.84 18.99 1.05
C THR A 143 9.31 19.16 1.43
N LYS A 144 10.04 18.05 1.63
CA LYS A 144 11.49 18.08 1.90
C LYS A 144 12.30 18.71 0.76
N LEU A 145 11.91 18.48 -0.50
CA LEU A 145 12.59 19.05 -1.67
C LEU A 145 12.31 20.55 -1.84
N LEU A 146 11.10 21.01 -1.55
CA LEU A 146 10.69 22.42 -1.70
C LEU A 146 11.02 23.32 -0.50
N THR A 147 11.47 22.76 0.61
CA THR A 147 11.86 23.52 1.82
C THR A 147 13.38 23.56 2.00
N LYS A 148 14.14 22.94 1.09
CA LYS A 148 15.59 23.10 0.97
C LYS A 148 15.92 24.42 0.30
#